data_AF-A0A4V2XX15-F1
#
_entry.id   AF-A0A4V2XX15-F1
#
_cell.length_a   1.000
_cell.length_b   1.000
_cell.length_c   1.000
_cell.angle_alpha   90.00
_cell.angle_beta   90.00
_cell.angle_gamma   90.00
#
_symmetry.space_group_name_H-M   'P 1'
#
loop_
_entity.id
_entity.type
_entity.pdbx_description
1 polymer ?
#
loop_
_entity_poly.entity_id
_entity_poly.type
_entity_poly.pdbx_seq_one_letter_code
_entity_poly.pdbx_strand_id
1 'polypeptide(L)'
;MSEDDRSEPLQLGTMRPADDRDDDAGPTPAWQRWGGLGAALILGAVIGIVANNARNDAAEYSEVDLVRGTVDVEYGSPLSSNAQRLTVNLVNSGPREVEILSVDVDGFTAVTGEDGDEDQQSVTAAPGEWVRVGTDVEADCDTRPPGTLRVHVRTGTGEQTVVVAGQPGDDQLIWAWQGGCDSSAGTGVFIGDTRTIEADASGARIMLPVTNGAQDPLTVTAMETTTPGFTMQTDPLPVDVEAGGTVQVETLWTVTDCEAAARFSEATVAVNIHNESMDTRVSQPLDNPTLIELVRLAVRVCET
;
A
#
# COMPACT_ATOMS: atom_id res chain seq x y z
N MET A 1 -46.96 15.77 -63.22
CA MET A 1 -46.73 14.34 -63.51
C MET A 1 -46.97 13.61 -62.20
N SER A 2 -48.25 13.54 -61.80
CA SER A 2 -49.17 12.37 -61.96
C SER A 2 -49.03 11.48 -60.72
N GLU A 3 -49.82 11.61 -59.65
CA GLU A 3 -51.28 11.44 -59.48
C GLU A 3 -51.82 10.11 -60.02
N ASP A 4 -52.19 9.22 -59.08
CA ASP A 4 -53.38 8.34 -59.03
C ASP A 4 -53.32 7.77 -57.58
N ASP A 5 -54.00 8.26 -56.56
CA ASP A 5 -55.42 8.55 -56.35
C ASP A 5 -56.36 7.35 -56.58
N ARG A 6 -57.39 7.34 -55.71
CA ARG A 6 -58.57 6.47 -55.60
C ARG A 6 -58.50 5.32 -54.60
N SER A 7 -59.45 5.12 -53.69
CA SER A 7 -60.64 5.88 -53.26
C SER A 7 -61.20 5.12 -52.05
N GLU A 8 -61.61 5.84 -50.99
CA GLU A 8 -62.57 5.32 -49.99
C GLU A 8 -63.94 5.06 -50.63
N PRO A 9 -64.83 4.28 -49.97
CA PRO A 9 -65.92 4.99 -49.28
C PRO A 9 -66.42 4.37 -47.96
N LEU A 10 -66.97 5.25 -47.13
CA LEU A 10 -67.75 5.04 -45.90
C LEU A 10 -68.92 4.05 -46.02
N GLN A 11 -69.31 3.43 -44.89
CA GLN A 11 -70.72 3.40 -44.46
C GLN A 11 -70.93 3.14 -42.95
N LEU A 12 -71.73 4.02 -42.33
CA LEU A 12 -72.37 3.92 -41.01
C LEU A 12 -73.66 3.08 -41.08
N GLY A 13 -74.07 2.49 -39.95
CA GLY A 13 -75.46 2.08 -39.68
C GLY A 13 -75.59 0.95 -38.67
N THR A 14 -75.63 1.24 -37.36
CA THR A 14 -76.82 1.18 -36.48
C THR A 14 -77.65 -0.12 -36.53
N MET A 15 -77.69 -0.84 -35.41
CA MET A 15 -78.94 -1.42 -34.89
C MET A 15 -78.77 -1.76 -33.39
N ARG A 16 -79.53 -1.04 -32.57
CA ARG A 16 -79.94 -1.44 -31.22
C ARG A 16 -81.15 -2.36 -31.36
N PRO A 17 -81.22 -3.46 -30.61
CA PRO A 17 -82.49 -3.95 -30.09
C PRO A 17 -82.63 -3.47 -28.65
N ALA A 18 -83.75 -2.82 -28.37
CA ALA A 18 -84.33 -2.91 -27.04
C ALA A 18 -85.11 -4.22 -27.03
N ASP A 19 -84.86 -5.08 -26.05
CA ASP A 19 -85.91 -5.97 -25.58
C ASP A 19 -85.82 -6.16 -24.07
N ASP A 20 -87.02 -6.26 -23.52
CA ASP A 20 -87.41 -6.24 -22.13
C ASP A 20 -87.07 -7.54 -21.39
N ARG A 21 -86.91 -7.41 -20.06
CA ARG A 21 -87.21 -8.38 -18.99
C ARG A 21 -86.51 -9.76 -19.00
N ASP A 22 -85.75 -10.04 -17.94
CA ASP A 22 -86.28 -10.78 -16.80
C ASP A 22 -85.27 -10.79 -15.63
N ASP A 23 -85.79 -10.55 -14.42
CA ASP A 23 -85.11 -10.84 -13.17
C ASP A 23 -84.85 -12.35 -13.09
N ASP A 24 -83.59 -12.76 -13.12
CA ASP A 24 -83.20 -14.06 -12.59
C ASP A 24 -81.88 -13.92 -11.82
N ALA A 25 -82.01 -13.99 -10.50
CA ALA A 25 -80.91 -14.10 -9.55
C ALA A 25 -80.24 -15.48 -9.69
N GLY A 26 -79.38 -15.61 -10.71
CA GLY A 26 -78.51 -16.77 -10.88
C GLY A 26 -77.32 -16.72 -9.92
N PRO A 27 -76.94 -17.83 -9.27
CA PRO A 27 -75.80 -17.87 -8.36
C PRO A 27 -74.51 -17.58 -9.12
N THR A 28 -73.78 -16.54 -8.70
CA THR A 28 -72.48 -16.17 -9.27
C THR A 28 -71.50 -17.34 -9.11
N PRO A 29 -70.91 -17.85 -10.21
CA PRO A 29 -70.04 -19.02 -10.14
C PRO A 29 -68.67 -18.62 -9.56
N ALA A 30 -68.29 -19.30 -8.48
CA ALA A 30 -67.17 -18.95 -7.57
C ALA A 30 -65.76 -18.88 -8.22
N TRP A 31 -65.60 -19.32 -9.46
CA TRP A 31 -64.31 -19.32 -10.17
C TRP A 31 -63.88 -17.93 -10.65
N GLN A 32 -64.81 -16.98 -10.85
CA GLN A 32 -64.46 -15.61 -11.26
C GLN A 32 -63.75 -14.80 -10.17
N ARG A 33 -63.83 -15.20 -8.89
CA ARG A 33 -63.07 -14.55 -7.79
C ARG A 33 -61.58 -14.89 -7.79
N TRP A 34 -61.14 -15.88 -8.57
CA TRP A 34 -59.74 -16.29 -8.66
C TRP A 34 -59.00 -15.71 -9.87
N GLY A 35 -59.71 -15.13 -10.84
CA GLY A 35 -59.10 -14.54 -12.05
C GLY A 35 -58.28 -13.27 -11.77
N GLY A 36 -58.63 -12.50 -10.73
CA GLY A 36 -57.91 -11.27 -10.36
C GLY A 36 -56.55 -11.51 -9.69
N LEU A 37 -56.37 -12.65 -9.04
CA LEU A 37 -55.12 -12.99 -8.32
C LEU A 37 -53.99 -13.47 -9.26
N GLY A 38 -54.33 -13.99 -10.44
CA GLY A 38 -53.34 -14.44 -11.43
C GLY A 38 -52.64 -13.31 -12.18
N ALA A 39 -53.36 -12.24 -12.52
CA ALA A 39 -52.81 -11.14 -13.32
C ALA A 39 -51.77 -10.28 -12.55
N ALA A 40 -51.97 -10.09 -11.23
CA ALA A 40 -51.02 -9.38 -10.38
C ALA A 40 -49.71 -10.17 -10.17
N LEU A 41 -49.78 -11.51 -10.12
CA LEU A 41 -48.60 -12.39 -9.99
C LEU A 41 -47.73 -12.38 -11.25
N ILE A 42 -48.32 -12.32 -12.43
CA ILE A 42 -47.58 -12.30 -13.69
C ILE A 42 -46.87 -10.94 -13.88
N LEU A 43 -47.53 -9.82 -13.56
CA LEU A 43 -46.89 -8.50 -13.61
C LEU A 43 -45.77 -8.36 -12.57
N GLY A 44 -45.98 -8.89 -11.35
CA GLY A 44 -44.97 -8.90 -10.29
C GLY A 44 -43.77 -9.79 -10.62
N ALA A 45 -43.98 -10.94 -11.26
CA ALA A 45 -42.91 -11.85 -11.67
C ALA A 45 -42.04 -11.26 -12.79
N VAL A 46 -42.64 -10.57 -13.77
CA VAL A 46 -41.87 -9.93 -14.86
C VAL A 46 -41.05 -8.74 -14.36
N ILE A 47 -41.60 -7.90 -13.47
CA ILE A 47 -40.85 -6.80 -12.84
C ILE A 47 -39.76 -7.33 -11.89
N GLY A 48 -40.03 -8.41 -11.16
CA GLY A 48 -39.06 -9.05 -10.26
C GLY A 48 -37.87 -9.66 -10.99
N ILE A 49 -38.07 -10.22 -12.19
CA ILE A 49 -36.98 -10.78 -13.00
C ILE A 49 -36.07 -9.68 -13.55
N VAL A 50 -36.62 -8.52 -13.97
CA VAL A 50 -35.79 -7.40 -14.45
C VAL A 50 -35.01 -6.73 -13.29
N ALA A 51 -35.64 -6.58 -12.12
CA ALA A 51 -34.95 -6.04 -10.94
C ALA A 51 -33.86 -6.98 -10.39
N ASN A 52 -34.06 -8.31 -10.48
CA ASN A 52 -33.06 -9.28 -10.05
C ASN A 52 -31.92 -9.44 -11.06
N ASN A 53 -32.18 -9.33 -12.37
CA ASN A 53 -31.14 -9.41 -13.39
C ASN A 53 -30.27 -8.14 -13.45
N ALA A 54 -30.85 -6.95 -13.22
CA ALA A 54 -30.05 -5.72 -13.08
C ALA A 54 -29.15 -5.72 -11.84
N ARG A 55 -29.52 -6.46 -10.78
CA ARG A 55 -28.69 -6.65 -9.58
C ARG A 55 -27.56 -7.66 -9.78
N ASN A 56 -27.77 -8.63 -10.68
CA ASN A 56 -26.79 -9.67 -10.97
C ASN A 56 -25.80 -9.23 -12.05
N ASP A 57 -26.22 -8.44 -13.04
CA ASP A 57 -25.32 -7.83 -14.03
C ASP A 57 -24.42 -6.76 -13.38
N ALA A 58 -24.89 -6.01 -12.38
CA ALA A 58 -24.05 -5.04 -11.65
C ALA A 58 -22.92 -5.69 -10.82
N ALA A 59 -23.00 -6.98 -10.52
CA ALA A 59 -21.98 -7.70 -9.75
C ALA A 59 -20.82 -8.22 -10.62
N GLU A 60 -21.02 -8.35 -11.94
CA GLU A 60 -20.04 -8.94 -12.87
C GLU A 60 -19.17 -7.87 -13.58
N TYR A 61 -19.43 -6.57 -13.37
CA TYR A 61 -18.76 -5.46 -14.09
C TYR A 61 -17.97 -4.46 -13.22
N SER A 62 -17.78 -4.74 -11.93
CA SER A 62 -17.04 -3.88 -10.98
C SER A 62 -15.86 -4.59 -10.31
N GLU A 63 -15.39 -5.70 -10.88
CA GLU A 63 -14.29 -6.49 -10.33
C GLU A 63 -13.00 -5.66 -10.37
N VAL A 64 -12.64 -5.12 -9.21
CA VAL A 64 -11.34 -4.50 -8.97
C VAL A 64 -10.44 -5.60 -8.45
N ASP A 65 -9.42 -5.92 -9.24
CA ASP A 65 -8.40 -6.88 -8.88
C ASP A 65 -7.08 -6.13 -8.73
N LEU A 66 -6.62 -6.05 -7.49
CA LEU A 66 -5.38 -5.40 -7.10
C LEU A 66 -4.46 -6.44 -6.48
N VAL A 67 -3.20 -6.43 -6.91
CA VAL A 67 -2.14 -7.26 -6.33
C VAL A 67 -1.13 -6.36 -5.65
N ARG A 68 -0.74 -6.74 -4.43
CA ARG A 68 0.33 -6.07 -3.68
C ARG A 68 1.70 -6.56 -4.14
N GLY A 69 2.59 -5.60 -4.37
CA GLY A 69 4.02 -5.79 -4.58
C GLY A 69 4.80 -5.58 -3.29
N THR A 70 5.92 -4.86 -3.37
CA THR A 70 6.74 -4.51 -2.21
C THR A 70 6.12 -3.40 -1.37
N VAL A 71 6.42 -3.44 -0.08
CA VAL A 71 6.14 -2.39 0.90
C VAL A 71 7.47 -1.83 1.35
N ASP A 72 7.68 -0.55 1.02
CA ASP A 72 8.87 0.20 1.37
C ASP A 72 8.52 1.14 2.54
N VAL A 73 9.42 1.27 3.51
CA VAL A 73 9.22 2.15 4.66
C VAL A 73 10.39 3.11 4.75
N GLU A 74 10.07 4.40 4.74
CA GLU A 74 11.03 5.44 5.05
C GLU A 74 10.70 5.98 6.45
N TYR A 75 11.67 5.87 7.36
CA TYR A 75 11.54 6.43 8.70
C TYR A 75 11.82 7.93 8.61
N GLY A 76 10.89 8.75 9.11
CA GLY A 76 11.09 10.19 9.23
C GLY A 76 12.27 10.53 10.15
N SER A 77 12.68 11.80 10.16
CA SER A 77 13.71 12.24 11.08
C SER A 77 13.26 11.96 12.54
N PRO A 78 14.07 11.24 13.34
CA PRO A 78 13.70 10.86 14.70
C PRO A 78 13.50 12.06 15.64
N LEU A 79 13.88 13.26 15.20
CA LEU A 79 13.75 14.51 15.95
C LEU A 79 12.40 15.23 15.72
N SER A 80 11.59 14.81 14.73
CA SER A 80 10.36 15.53 14.35
C SER A 80 9.07 14.74 14.56
N SER A 81 9.08 13.41 14.44
CA SER A 81 7.93 12.53 14.73
C SER A 81 8.32 11.05 14.65
N ASN A 82 7.54 10.17 15.27
CA ASN A 82 7.61 8.71 15.01
C ASN A 82 6.91 8.33 13.68
N ALA A 83 6.53 9.33 12.87
CA ALA A 83 5.84 9.09 11.61
C ALA A 83 6.79 8.44 10.61
N GLN A 84 6.27 7.43 9.94
CA GLN A 84 6.90 6.68 8.88
C GLN A 84 6.15 6.92 7.59
N ARG A 85 6.87 7.10 6.50
CA ARG A 85 6.28 7.09 5.17
C ARG A 85 6.24 5.65 4.68
N LEU A 86 5.04 5.05 4.71
CA LEU A 86 4.78 3.71 4.18
C LEU A 86 4.40 3.83 2.71
N THR A 87 5.22 3.27 1.82
CA THR A 87 4.96 3.21 0.37
C THR A 87 4.63 1.79 -0.06
N VAL A 88 3.44 1.60 -0.62
CA VAL A 88 2.98 0.31 -1.13
C VAL A 88 2.98 0.32 -2.65
N ASN A 89 3.62 -0.68 -3.26
CA ASN A 89 3.54 -0.90 -4.70
C ASN A 89 2.30 -1.77 -4.99
N LEU A 90 1.42 -1.29 -5.86
CA LEU A 90 0.17 -1.97 -6.23
C LEU A 90 0.11 -2.13 -7.75
N VAL A 91 -0.43 -3.24 -8.24
CA VAL A 91 -0.77 -3.41 -9.66
C VAL A 91 -2.24 -3.72 -9.80
N ASN A 92 -2.88 -3.06 -10.76
CA ASN A 92 -4.24 -3.37 -11.17
C ASN A 92 -4.22 -4.50 -12.19
N SER A 93 -4.51 -5.74 -11.75
CA SER A 93 -4.66 -6.89 -12.64
C SER A 93 -6.05 -6.97 -13.29
N GLY A 94 -6.96 -6.07 -12.90
CA GLY A 94 -8.29 -5.94 -13.49
C GLY A 94 -8.27 -5.38 -14.91
N PRO A 95 -9.40 -5.51 -15.65
CA PRO A 95 -9.49 -5.10 -17.05
C PRO A 95 -9.72 -3.60 -17.26
N ARG A 96 -9.90 -2.80 -16.19
CA ARG A 96 -10.26 -1.38 -16.25
C ARG A 96 -9.42 -0.56 -15.32
N GLU A 97 -9.19 0.70 -15.68
CA GLU A 97 -8.53 1.68 -14.83
C GLU A 97 -9.31 1.90 -13.52
N VAL A 98 -8.55 2.08 -12.44
CA VAL A 98 -9.07 2.42 -11.11
C VAL A 98 -8.30 3.59 -10.54
N GLU A 99 -8.97 4.42 -9.74
CA GLU A 99 -8.33 5.51 -9.00
C GLU A 99 -8.18 5.07 -7.54
N ILE A 100 -6.95 5.01 -7.04
CA ILE A 100 -6.65 4.67 -5.64
C ILE A 100 -6.72 5.95 -4.82
N LEU A 101 -7.60 5.97 -3.83
CA LEU A 101 -7.86 7.14 -2.98
C LEU A 101 -7.03 7.10 -1.71
N SER A 102 -6.96 5.95 -1.04
CA SER A 102 -6.17 5.76 0.18
C SER A 102 -5.79 4.29 0.36
N VAL A 103 -4.78 4.08 1.21
CA VAL A 103 -4.36 2.76 1.69
C VAL A 103 -4.37 2.78 3.21
N ASP A 104 -5.14 1.86 3.77
CA ASP A 104 -5.28 1.65 5.20
C ASP A 104 -4.66 0.30 5.58
N VAL A 105 -3.79 0.30 6.58
CA VAL A 105 -3.16 -0.90 7.10
C VAL A 105 -3.52 -1.04 8.56
N ASP A 106 -4.18 -2.13 8.92
CA ASP A 106 -4.47 -2.41 10.34
C ASP A 106 -3.15 -2.55 11.10
N GLY A 107 -3.05 -1.97 12.30
CA GLY A 107 -1.78 -1.84 13.02
C GLY A 107 -0.99 -0.58 12.70
N PHE A 108 -1.53 0.30 11.85
CA PHE A 108 -0.98 1.63 11.60
C PHE A 108 -2.09 2.68 11.70
N THR A 109 -1.75 3.86 12.21
CA THR A 109 -2.63 5.03 12.24
C THR A 109 -2.08 6.07 11.28
N ALA A 110 -2.90 6.55 10.35
CA ALA A 110 -2.48 7.62 9.44
C ALA A 110 -2.17 8.91 10.23
N VAL A 111 -1.04 9.54 9.93
CA VAL A 111 -0.64 10.82 10.48
C VAL A 111 -1.08 11.90 9.51
N THR A 112 -2.19 12.57 9.81
CA THR A 112 -2.57 13.80 9.12
C THR A 112 -1.78 14.96 9.73
N GLY A 113 -1.02 15.70 8.90
CA GLY A 113 -0.32 16.91 9.37
C GLY A 113 -1.27 17.90 10.05
N GLU A 114 -0.75 18.73 10.97
CA GLU A 114 -1.51 19.74 11.72
C GLU A 114 -2.21 20.77 10.81
N ASP A 115 -1.76 20.90 9.56
CA ASP A 115 -2.37 21.76 8.53
C ASP A 115 -3.47 21.05 7.71
N GLY A 116 -3.96 19.90 8.15
CA GLY A 116 -5.17 19.28 7.60
C GLY A 116 -5.09 18.96 6.11
N ASP A 117 -3.89 18.65 5.61
CA ASP A 117 -3.67 18.49 4.18
C ASP A 117 -4.51 17.34 3.62
N GLU A 118 -5.45 17.75 2.78
CA GLU A 118 -6.25 16.99 1.83
C GLU A 118 -5.38 16.39 0.68
N ASP A 119 -4.05 16.34 0.86
CA ASP A 119 -3.05 16.03 -0.18
C ASP A 119 -2.64 14.55 -0.21
N GLN A 120 -3.51 13.63 0.23
CA GLN A 120 -3.39 12.24 -0.22
C GLN A 120 -3.83 12.21 -1.68
N GLN A 121 -2.89 12.56 -2.57
CA GLN A 121 -3.16 12.66 -4.00
C GLN A 121 -3.61 11.28 -4.50
N SER A 122 -4.80 11.23 -5.09
CA SER A 122 -5.29 10.00 -5.67
C SER A 122 -4.37 9.55 -6.81
N VAL A 123 -4.18 8.24 -6.93
CA VAL A 123 -3.28 7.63 -7.91
C VAL A 123 -4.08 6.78 -8.88
N THR A 124 -4.04 7.15 -10.16
CA THR A 124 -4.67 6.35 -11.22
C THR A 124 -3.80 5.15 -11.57
N ALA A 125 -4.40 3.95 -11.56
CA ALA A 125 -3.74 2.69 -11.90
C ALA A 125 -4.40 2.06 -13.14
N ALA A 126 -3.69 2.10 -14.27
CA ALA A 126 -4.12 1.43 -15.49
C ALA A 126 -3.95 -0.11 -15.37
N PRO A 127 -4.70 -0.90 -16.17
CA PRO A 127 -4.52 -2.35 -16.22
C PRO A 127 -3.07 -2.77 -16.50
N GLY A 128 -2.51 -3.60 -15.63
CA GLY A 128 -1.14 -4.14 -15.71
C GLY A 128 -0.04 -3.17 -15.28
N GLU A 129 -0.38 -1.96 -14.84
CA GLU A 129 0.59 -0.95 -14.41
C GLU A 129 0.86 -1.01 -12.91
N TRP A 130 2.14 -0.97 -12.54
CA TRP A 130 2.58 -0.82 -11.15
C TRP A 130 2.56 0.64 -10.76
N VAL A 131 1.85 0.95 -9.68
CA VAL A 131 1.79 2.29 -9.10
C VAL A 131 2.29 2.26 -7.66
N ARG A 132 2.78 3.41 -7.18
CA ARG A 132 3.24 3.60 -5.81
C ARG A 132 2.25 4.49 -5.07
N VAL A 133 1.77 4.00 -3.93
CA VAL A 133 0.86 4.75 -3.06
C VAL A 133 1.53 4.90 -1.71
N GLY A 134 1.84 6.13 -1.34
CA GLY A 134 2.50 6.46 -0.09
C GLY A 134 1.54 7.09 0.91
N THR A 135 1.67 6.72 2.17
CA THR A 135 0.93 7.32 3.29
C THR A 135 1.85 7.51 4.48
N ASP A 136 1.67 8.60 5.21
CA ASP A 136 2.38 8.84 6.46
C ASP A 136 1.60 8.19 7.60
N VAL A 137 2.28 7.32 8.35
CA VAL A 137 1.67 6.46 9.36
C VAL A 137 2.51 6.38 10.62
N GLU A 138 1.85 6.12 11.74
CA GLU A 138 2.47 5.73 13.00
C GLU A 138 2.03 4.31 13.33
N ALA A 139 2.93 3.47 13.81
CA ALA A 139 2.59 2.08 14.15
C ALA A 139 1.74 2.03 15.43
N ASP A 140 0.63 1.31 15.40
CA ASP A 140 -0.20 1.01 16.57
C ASP A 140 0.34 -0.26 17.25
N CYS A 141 1.10 -0.07 18.33
CA CYS A 141 1.85 -1.14 18.98
C CYS A 141 1.03 -2.11 19.80
N ASP A 142 -0.26 -1.82 19.98
CA ASP A 142 -1.20 -2.74 20.58
C ASP A 142 -1.84 -3.68 19.54
N THR A 143 -1.70 -3.37 18.24
CA THR A 143 -2.36 -4.08 17.15
C THR A 143 -1.35 -4.54 16.09
N ARG A 144 -0.99 -5.83 16.11
CA ARG A 144 -0.13 -6.42 15.05
C ARG A 144 -0.87 -6.50 13.70
N PRO A 145 -0.28 -6.05 12.57
CA PRO A 145 -0.90 -6.11 11.25
C PRO A 145 -1.15 -7.55 10.78
N PRO A 146 -2.29 -7.83 10.12
CA PRO A 146 -2.65 -9.18 9.63
C PRO A 146 -1.96 -9.56 8.31
N GLY A 147 -1.08 -8.72 7.76
CA GLY A 147 -0.43 -8.95 6.46
C GLY A 147 -1.32 -8.65 5.24
N THR A 148 -2.51 -8.09 5.45
CA THR A 148 -3.40 -7.55 4.42
C THR A 148 -3.53 -6.03 4.56
N LEU A 149 -3.89 -5.35 3.49
CA LEU A 149 -4.21 -3.92 3.49
C LEU A 149 -5.58 -3.66 2.86
N ARG A 150 -6.22 -2.57 3.28
CA ARG A 150 -7.50 -2.09 2.75
C ARG A 150 -7.21 -0.94 1.79
N VAL A 151 -7.52 -1.11 0.51
CA VAL A 151 -7.38 -0.04 -0.50
C VAL A 151 -8.75 0.56 -0.77
N HIS A 152 -8.88 1.85 -0.58
CA HIS A 152 -10.07 2.58 -1.01
C HIS A 152 -9.87 3.04 -2.45
N VAL A 153 -10.78 2.63 -3.33
CA VAL A 153 -10.71 2.91 -4.77
C VAL A 153 -11.98 3.57 -5.27
N ARG A 154 -11.83 4.41 -6.29
CA ARG A 154 -12.91 4.91 -7.12
C ARG A 154 -12.85 4.26 -8.49
N THR A 155 -14.02 3.82 -8.94
CA THR A 155 -14.25 3.23 -10.25
C THR A 155 -15.30 4.05 -10.99
N GLY A 156 -15.51 3.77 -12.28
CA GLY A 156 -16.61 4.40 -13.05
C GLY A 156 -18.02 4.13 -12.48
N THR A 157 -18.16 3.16 -11.58
CA THR A 157 -19.43 2.80 -10.92
C THR A 157 -19.59 3.35 -9.50
N GLY A 158 -18.53 3.91 -8.92
CA GLY A 158 -18.53 4.42 -7.54
C GLY A 158 -17.27 4.05 -6.76
N GLU A 159 -17.29 4.34 -5.47
CA GLU A 159 -16.21 4.04 -4.54
C GLU A 159 -16.43 2.70 -3.82
N GLN A 160 -15.36 1.95 -3.59
CA GLN A 160 -15.37 0.70 -2.84
C GLN A 160 -14.04 0.45 -2.14
N THR A 161 -14.03 -0.45 -1.15
CA THR A 161 -12.82 -0.89 -0.44
C THR A 161 -12.49 -2.32 -0.81
N VAL A 162 -11.24 -2.56 -1.19
CA VAL A 162 -10.72 -3.88 -1.57
C VAL A 162 -9.68 -4.31 -0.55
N VAL A 163 -9.77 -5.56 -0.09
CA VAL A 163 -8.76 -6.15 0.79
C VAL A 163 -7.71 -6.84 -0.08
N VAL A 164 -6.47 -6.37 0.00
CA VAL A 164 -5.35 -6.91 -0.79
C VAL A 164 -4.40 -7.66 0.14
N ALA A 165 -4.18 -8.93 -0.15
CA ALA A 165 -3.24 -9.76 0.58
C ALA A 165 -1.83 -9.65 -0.01
N GLY A 166 -0.82 -9.86 0.85
CA GLY A 166 0.54 -10.07 0.41
C GLY A 166 0.76 -11.40 -0.29
N GLN A 167 1.95 -11.55 -0.87
CA GLN A 167 2.42 -12.86 -1.32
C GLN A 167 2.62 -13.80 -0.12
N PRO A 168 2.53 -15.12 -0.29
CA PRO A 168 2.88 -16.06 0.77
C PRO A 168 4.31 -15.82 1.29
N GLY A 169 4.46 -15.65 2.60
CA GLY A 169 5.75 -15.33 3.23
C GLY A 169 6.13 -13.85 3.21
N ASP A 170 5.23 -12.96 2.77
CA ASP A 170 5.44 -11.52 2.78
C ASP A 170 5.17 -10.92 4.17
N ASP A 171 6.23 -10.84 4.96
CA ASP A 171 6.22 -10.26 6.30
C ASP A 171 6.54 -8.76 6.33
N GLN A 172 6.64 -8.07 5.17
CA GLN A 172 7.11 -6.67 5.10
C GLN A 172 6.28 -5.72 5.95
N LEU A 173 4.95 -5.86 6.00
CA LEU A 173 4.09 -5.06 6.88
C LEU A 173 4.33 -5.33 8.37
N ILE A 174 4.64 -6.57 8.72
CA ILE A 174 4.97 -6.94 10.10
C ILE A 174 6.31 -6.33 10.48
N TRP A 175 7.28 -6.32 9.57
CA TRP A 175 8.61 -5.74 9.80
C TRP A 175 8.53 -4.22 9.90
N ALA A 176 7.75 -3.58 9.03
CA ALA A 176 7.42 -2.16 9.09
C ALA A 176 6.83 -1.79 10.46
N TRP A 177 5.83 -2.56 10.91
CA TRP A 177 5.15 -2.35 12.18
C TRP A 177 6.09 -2.55 13.36
N GLN A 178 6.89 -3.62 13.36
CA GLN A 178 7.90 -3.86 14.38
C GLN A 178 8.90 -2.70 14.45
N GLY A 179 9.45 -2.28 13.31
CA GLY A 179 10.37 -1.16 13.25
C GLY A 179 9.75 0.14 13.78
N GLY A 180 8.46 0.37 13.52
CA GLY A 180 7.71 1.50 14.04
C GLY A 180 7.34 1.41 15.52
N CYS A 181 7.13 0.21 16.05
CA CYS A 181 6.74 0.03 17.44
C CYS A 181 7.91 -0.08 18.40
N ASP A 182 8.96 -0.72 17.92
CA ASP A 182 10.26 -0.63 18.52
C ASP A 182 10.77 0.82 18.46
N SER A 183 10.23 1.72 17.60
CA SER A 183 10.64 3.13 17.45
C SER A 183 10.35 4.05 18.64
N SER A 184 9.40 3.71 19.52
CA SER A 184 9.29 4.39 20.83
C SER A 184 10.54 4.14 21.71
N ALA A 185 11.36 3.15 21.33
CA ALA A 185 12.68 2.83 21.84
C ALA A 185 13.69 2.51 20.69
N GLY A 186 13.54 3.13 19.51
CA GLY A 186 13.99 2.63 18.19
C GLY A 186 15.33 1.96 18.11
N THR A 187 15.48 0.69 18.53
CA THR A 187 16.80 0.01 18.74
C THR A 187 17.85 0.82 19.54
N GLY A 188 17.57 2.06 19.91
CA GLY A 188 18.50 3.05 20.41
C GLY A 188 19.45 3.63 19.37
N VAL A 189 19.92 2.91 18.34
CA VAL A 189 21.15 3.36 17.65
C VAL A 189 20.91 4.02 16.30
N PHE A 190 21.56 5.16 16.09
CA PHE A 190 21.59 5.90 14.83
C PHE A 190 23.05 6.14 14.37
N ILE A 191 23.32 5.99 13.09
CA ILE A 191 24.56 6.47 12.47
C ILE A 191 24.31 7.89 11.96
N GLY A 192 25.02 8.87 12.52
CA GLY A 192 24.93 10.27 12.11
C GLY A 192 25.77 10.60 10.86
N ASP A 193 25.87 11.90 10.55
CA ASP A 193 26.66 12.39 9.42
C ASP A 193 28.11 11.92 9.49
N THR A 194 28.52 11.18 8.47
CA THR A 194 29.84 10.57 8.44
C THR A 194 30.91 11.56 7.97
N ARG A 195 32.16 11.28 8.34
CA ARG A 195 33.30 12.08 7.85
C ARG A 195 34.48 11.21 7.47
N THR A 196 34.92 11.31 6.21
CA THR A 196 36.20 10.74 5.78
C THR A 196 37.36 11.48 6.45
N ILE A 197 38.22 10.74 7.14
CA ILE A 197 39.43 11.25 7.78
C ILE A 197 40.60 11.21 6.79
N GLU A 198 40.76 10.07 6.12
CA GLU A 198 41.86 9.78 5.21
C GLU A 198 41.37 8.75 4.19
N ALA A 199 41.84 8.84 2.94
CA ALA A 199 41.58 7.81 1.93
C ALA A 199 42.70 7.75 0.91
N ASP A 200 43.19 6.54 0.64
CA ASP A 200 44.20 6.25 -0.37
C ASP A 200 43.90 4.91 -1.06
N ALA A 201 44.89 4.28 -1.69
CA ALA A 201 44.72 2.99 -2.36
C ALA A 201 44.74 1.78 -1.39
N SER A 202 45.12 1.99 -0.14
CA SER A 202 45.10 0.96 0.90
C SER A 202 43.76 0.88 1.63
N GLY A 203 42.98 1.97 1.65
CA GLY A 203 41.64 2.01 2.22
C GLY A 203 41.11 3.42 2.43
N ALA A 204 39.91 3.53 2.99
CA ALA A 204 39.31 4.77 3.45
C ALA A 204 38.99 4.68 4.95
N ARG A 205 39.52 5.62 5.74
CA ARG A 205 39.18 5.81 7.15
C ARG A 205 38.00 6.76 7.27
N ILE A 206 36.89 6.27 7.78
CA ILE A 206 35.64 7.02 7.90
C ILE A 206 35.21 7.03 9.37
N MET A 207 34.92 8.21 9.89
CA MET A 207 34.38 8.41 11.22
C MET A 207 32.85 8.31 11.17
N LEU A 208 32.28 7.39 11.93
CA LEU A 208 30.85 7.16 12.06
C LEU A 208 30.39 7.61 13.45
N PRO A 209 29.59 8.69 13.56
CA PRO A 209 28.96 9.05 14.81
C PRO A 209 27.86 8.04 15.13
N VAL A 210 27.98 7.31 16.23
CA VAL A 210 26.98 6.36 16.71
C VAL A 210 26.24 7.01 17.87
N THR A 211 24.94 7.26 17.69
CA THR A 211 24.08 7.94 18.67
C THR A 211 23.11 6.96 19.29
N ASN A 212 22.98 6.96 20.60
CA ASN A 212 21.95 6.24 21.33
C ASN A 212 20.76 7.18 21.61
N GLY A 213 19.65 7.03 20.89
CA GLY A 213 18.36 7.65 21.15
C GLY A 213 17.44 6.88 22.10
N ALA A 214 17.85 5.74 22.67
CA ALA A 214 17.09 5.07 23.73
C ALA A 214 17.23 5.79 25.09
N GLN A 215 16.35 5.45 26.02
CA GLN A 215 16.34 5.97 27.39
C GLN A 215 17.35 5.27 28.31
N ASP A 216 17.79 4.08 27.92
CA ASP A 216 18.78 3.28 28.63
C ASP A 216 20.11 3.24 27.87
N PRO A 217 21.25 3.09 28.56
CA PRO A 217 22.53 2.89 27.91
C PRO A 217 22.55 1.58 27.10
N LEU A 218 23.36 1.57 26.04
CA LEU A 218 23.57 0.39 25.22
C LEU A 218 25.05 0.17 24.94
N THR A 219 25.41 -1.07 24.60
CA THR A 219 26.76 -1.42 24.16
C THR A 219 26.72 -1.83 22.71
N VAL A 220 27.47 -1.13 21.85
CA VAL A 220 27.70 -1.58 20.47
C VAL A 220 28.83 -2.59 20.50
N THR A 221 28.52 -3.83 20.14
CA THR A 221 29.45 -4.97 20.25
C THR A 221 30.17 -5.29 18.95
N ALA A 222 29.53 -5.01 17.82
CA ALA A 222 30.12 -5.17 16.50
C ALA A 222 29.51 -4.17 15.51
N MET A 223 30.29 -3.75 14.53
CA MET A 223 29.82 -3.03 13.35
C MET A 223 30.42 -3.68 12.11
N GLU A 224 29.59 -3.96 11.13
CA GLU A 224 29.97 -4.70 9.92
C GLU A 224 29.38 -4.02 8.69
N THR A 225 30.11 -3.98 7.60
CA THR A 225 29.54 -3.53 6.33
C THR A 225 28.78 -4.65 5.66
N THR A 226 27.62 -4.33 5.08
CA THR A 226 26.87 -5.21 4.17
C THR A 226 27.02 -4.77 2.71
N THR A 227 27.92 -3.82 2.45
CA THR A 227 28.15 -3.23 1.13
C THR A 227 28.95 -4.19 0.23
N PRO A 228 28.42 -4.62 -0.93
CA PRO A 228 29.09 -5.58 -1.81
C PRO A 228 30.48 -5.13 -2.27
N GLY A 229 31.46 -6.02 -2.17
CA GLY A 229 32.84 -5.79 -2.63
C GLY A 229 33.73 -5.00 -1.66
N PHE A 230 33.22 -4.66 -0.47
CA PHE A 230 33.98 -4.00 0.59
C PHE A 230 34.06 -4.86 1.84
N THR A 231 35.09 -4.63 2.64
CA THR A 231 35.13 -5.03 4.04
C THR A 231 35.41 -3.80 4.90
N MET A 232 34.91 -3.84 6.13
CA MET A 232 35.02 -2.76 7.11
C MET A 232 35.61 -3.33 8.39
N GLN A 233 36.66 -2.70 8.88
CA GLN A 233 37.17 -2.89 10.24
C GLN A 233 36.74 -1.71 11.09
N THR A 234 36.54 -1.93 12.39
CA THR A 234 35.99 -0.91 13.29
C THR A 234 36.78 -0.85 14.58
N ASP A 235 37.09 0.37 15.02
CA ASP A 235 37.82 0.66 16.25
C ASP A 235 37.31 1.98 16.88
N PRO A 236 37.04 2.02 18.19
CA PRO A 236 37.04 0.92 19.17
C PRO A 236 35.71 0.16 19.17
N LEU A 237 35.77 -1.16 19.36
CA LEU A 237 34.63 -2.00 19.75
C LEU A 237 35.07 -3.09 20.76
N PRO A 238 34.22 -3.45 21.74
CA PRO A 238 32.89 -2.88 22.02
C PRO A 238 32.97 -1.45 22.56
N VAL A 239 31.89 -0.68 22.41
CA VAL A 239 31.77 0.69 22.92
C VAL A 239 30.41 0.91 23.61
N ASP A 240 30.45 1.50 24.80
CA ASP A 240 29.24 1.88 25.54
C ASP A 240 28.77 3.27 25.10
N VAL A 241 27.47 3.40 24.86
CA VAL A 241 26.82 4.63 24.44
C VAL A 241 25.69 4.95 25.44
N GLU A 242 25.92 5.96 26.26
CA GLU A 242 24.94 6.47 27.22
C GLU A 242 23.62 6.87 26.54
N ALA A 243 22.51 6.85 27.27
CA ALA A 243 21.23 7.34 26.78
C ALA A 243 21.32 8.79 26.29
N GLY A 244 20.87 9.05 25.06
CA GLY A 244 21.00 10.35 24.38
C GLY A 244 22.44 10.71 23.95
N GLY A 245 23.42 9.83 24.18
CA GLY A 245 24.83 10.08 23.91
C GLY A 245 25.23 9.77 22.47
N THR A 246 26.34 10.35 22.03
CA THR A 246 26.96 10.06 20.74
C THR A 246 28.44 9.72 20.95
N VAL A 247 28.90 8.63 20.36
CA VAL A 247 30.32 8.24 20.31
C VAL A 247 30.81 8.27 18.87
N GLN A 248 32.09 8.58 18.68
CA GLN A 248 32.71 8.55 17.37
C GLN A 248 33.44 7.21 17.20
N VAL A 249 33.07 6.46 16.17
CA VAL A 249 33.68 5.17 15.86
C VAL A 249 34.46 5.31 14.56
N GLU A 250 35.76 4.99 14.58
CA GLU A 250 36.58 4.98 13.38
C GLU A 250 36.41 3.65 12.65
N THR A 251 36.21 3.73 11.34
CA THR A 251 36.10 2.56 10.48
C THR A 251 37.15 2.62 9.38
N LEU A 252 37.73 1.48 9.04
CA LEU A 252 38.62 1.32 7.89
C LEU A 252 37.93 0.44 6.84
N TRP A 253 37.63 1.05 5.70
CA TRP A 253 37.01 0.41 4.55
C TRP A 253 38.06 0.02 3.53
N THR A 254 37.99 -1.21 3.03
CA THR A 254 38.90 -1.72 2.00
C THR A 254 38.11 -2.51 0.94
N VAL A 255 38.60 -2.49 -0.30
CA VAL A 255 37.97 -3.22 -1.41
C VAL A 255 38.47 -4.66 -1.40
N THR A 256 37.54 -5.61 -1.42
CA THR A 256 37.83 -7.05 -1.43
C THR A 256 37.51 -7.71 -2.77
N ASP A 257 36.55 -7.15 -3.52
CA ASP A 257 36.14 -7.65 -4.84
C ASP A 257 35.73 -6.47 -5.72
N CYS A 258 36.51 -6.23 -6.77
CA CYS A 258 36.30 -5.12 -7.71
C CYS A 258 35.04 -5.27 -8.57
N GLU A 259 34.63 -6.50 -8.92
CA GLU A 259 33.42 -6.71 -9.72
C GLU A 259 32.17 -6.42 -8.87
N ALA A 260 32.17 -6.85 -7.61
CA ALA A 260 31.11 -6.55 -6.67
C ALA A 260 31.08 -5.04 -6.30
N ALA A 261 32.24 -4.44 -6.05
CA ALA A 261 32.39 -3.01 -5.77
C ALA A 261 32.05 -2.11 -6.97
N ALA A 262 32.03 -2.62 -8.20
CA ALA A 262 31.54 -1.86 -9.36
C ALA A 262 30.00 -1.85 -9.47
N ARG A 263 29.31 -2.73 -8.71
CA ARG A 263 27.87 -2.96 -8.82
C ARG A 263 27.06 -2.51 -7.60
N PHE A 264 27.70 -2.06 -6.52
CA PHE A 264 26.95 -1.58 -5.36
C PHE A 264 26.19 -0.29 -5.72
N SER A 265 24.95 -0.20 -5.27
CA SER A 265 24.09 0.98 -5.40
C SER A 265 23.89 1.72 -4.08
N GLU A 266 24.16 1.04 -2.96
CA GLU A 266 23.93 1.52 -1.60
C GLU A 266 25.06 1.06 -0.69
N ALA A 267 25.39 1.89 0.30
CA ALA A 267 26.33 1.53 1.36
C ALA A 267 25.56 1.37 2.67
N THR A 268 25.72 0.23 3.31
CA THR A 268 24.97 -0.13 4.53
C THR A 268 25.92 -0.68 5.59
N VAL A 269 25.64 -0.34 6.84
CA VAL A 269 26.33 -0.84 8.02
C VAL A 269 25.34 -1.53 8.93
N ALA A 270 25.66 -2.76 9.31
CA ALA A 270 24.98 -3.49 10.35
C ALA A 270 25.67 -3.25 11.70
N VAL A 271 24.89 -2.89 12.71
CA VAL A 271 25.32 -2.61 14.08
C VAL A 271 24.71 -3.67 14.98
N ASN A 272 25.55 -4.41 15.69
CA ASN A 272 25.12 -5.33 16.74
C ASN A 272 25.15 -4.58 18.08
N ILE A 273 24.01 -4.60 18.77
CA ILE A 273 23.74 -3.89 20.01
C ILE A 273 23.43 -4.91 21.09
N HIS A 274 24.05 -4.75 22.24
CA HIS A 274 23.71 -5.48 23.45
C HIS A 274 23.08 -4.52 24.46
N ASN A 275 21.96 -4.90 25.05
CA ASN A 275 21.40 -4.30 26.25
C ASN A 275 21.07 -5.41 27.28
N GLU A 276 20.70 -5.03 28.51
CA GLU A 276 20.45 -5.99 29.60
C GLU A 276 19.36 -7.04 29.28
N SER A 277 18.48 -6.74 28.32
CA SER A 277 17.32 -7.55 27.96
C SER A 277 17.51 -8.38 26.68
N MET A 278 18.44 -8.00 25.80
CA MET A 278 18.43 -8.43 24.39
C MET A 278 19.73 -8.12 23.64
N ASP A 279 20.09 -9.00 22.71
CA ASP A 279 21.01 -8.73 21.60
C ASP A 279 20.21 -8.42 20.33
N THR A 280 20.49 -7.29 19.68
CA THR A 280 19.80 -6.84 18.46
C THR A 280 20.81 -6.52 17.36
N ARG A 281 20.43 -6.75 16.10
CA ARG A 281 21.20 -6.31 14.92
C ARG A 281 20.37 -5.36 14.07
N VAL A 282 20.94 -4.20 13.75
CA VAL A 282 20.26 -3.13 13.01
C VAL A 282 21.09 -2.76 11.80
N SER A 283 20.50 -2.70 10.62
CA SER A 283 21.20 -2.26 9.41
C SER A 283 20.74 -0.85 9.03
N GLN A 284 21.69 0.06 8.84
CA GLN A 284 21.42 1.44 8.46
C GLN A 284 22.15 1.80 7.17
N PRO A 285 21.49 2.50 6.24
CA PRO A 285 22.17 3.08 5.09
C PRO A 285 23.10 4.19 5.55
N LEU A 286 24.22 4.34 4.85
CA LEU A 286 25.14 5.46 5.04
C LEU A 286 24.75 6.62 4.13
N ASP A 287 25.24 7.80 4.48
CA ASP A 287 24.98 9.03 3.75
C ASP A 287 25.70 9.11 2.39
N ASN A 288 25.23 10.03 1.54
CA ASN A 288 25.81 10.28 0.22
C ASN A 288 27.33 10.57 0.25
N PRO A 289 27.87 11.37 1.20
CA PRO A 289 29.30 11.56 1.37
C PRO A 289 30.09 10.25 1.47
N THR A 290 29.64 9.28 2.28
CA THR A 290 30.29 7.98 2.37
C THR A 290 30.19 7.21 1.07
N LEU A 291 29.01 7.15 0.43
CA LEU A 291 28.88 6.45 -0.87
C LEU A 291 29.87 7.00 -1.91
N ILE A 292 29.99 8.32 -2.01
CA ILE A 292 30.92 8.97 -2.94
C ILE A 292 32.38 8.55 -2.65
N GLU A 293 32.77 8.49 -1.38
CA GLU A 293 34.13 8.10 -1.03
C GLU A 293 34.38 6.61 -1.30
N LEU A 294 33.41 5.73 -1.06
CA LEU A 294 33.52 4.32 -1.41
C LEU A 294 33.63 4.10 -2.92
N VAL A 295 32.90 4.86 -3.74
CA VAL A 295 33.05 4.85 -5.20
C VAL A 295 34.47 5.28 -5.59
N ARG A 296 34.99 6.36 -5.00
CA ARG A 296 36.36 6.83 -5.26
C ARG A 296 37.41 5.80 -4.86
N LEU A 297 37.21 5.13 -3.72
CA LEU A 297 38.08 4.06 -3.26
C LEU A 297 38.07 2.89 -4.26
N ALA A 298 36.89 2.44 -4.70
CA ALA A 298 36.76 1.37 -5.70
C ALA A 298 37.50 1.73 -6.99
N VAL A 299 37.31 2.93 -7.53
CA VAL A 299 38.04 3.40 -8.72
C VAL A 299 39.55 3.39 -8.49
N ARG A 300 40.00 3.91 -7.35
CA ARG A 300 41.43 4.02 -7.02
C ARG A 300 42.12 2.66 -6.86
N VAL A 301 41.40 1.63 -6.42
CA VAL A 301 41.95 0.28 -6.20
C VAL A 301 41.78 -0.62 -7.42
N CYS A 302 40.67 -0.50 -8.15
CA CYS A 302 40.29 -1.45 -9.19
C CYS A 302 40.66 -1.03 -10.61
N GLU A 303 40.93 0.27 -10.83
CA GLU A 303 41.37 0.78 -12.15
C GLU A 303 42.89 1.01 -12.24
N THR A 304 43.65 0.59 -11.21
CA THR A 304 45.12 0.55 -11.23
C THR A 304 45.67 -0.77 -11.73
#